data_AF-A0AAV0C8L0-F1
#
_entry.id   AF-A0AAV0C8L0-F1
#
_cell.length_a   1.000
_cell.length_b   1.000
_cell.length_c   1.000
_cell.angle_alpha   90.00
_cell.angle_beta   90.00
_cell.angle_gamma   90.00
#
_symmetry.space_group_name_H-M   'P 1'
#
loop_
_entity.id
_entity.type
_entity.pdbx_description
1 polymer ?
#
loop_
_entity_poly.entity_id
_entity_poly.type
_entity_poly.pdbx_seq_one_letter_code
_entity_poly.pdbx_strand_id
1 'polypeptide(L)'
;MDSKNTIKWQSFNFPTNTMLWGQRLSPMTRLTSFPISNSSPSFYYSLEIHDDKLALYFNSGNWKYSYWEYKPSNNRNITYARLTSQGLEIYNGVNWRMTQITSKTPQDPPKFLALADATGNLGLYYYSPQKQVFEASYEAINNTCYLPFACNKSYDICTSSGECSCIRLVKRGLSGLYCCNEEMLASGSCDKSRLGMLELHGITTILNSSSKKVNLTKAACADSCLNNCTCVAAMYGDDVNREGECYFYGLVRGVKQMGDDRERKMSYMVKVPKDVIDDCHGKACRINTWVLVVAGIVDGLVILILSVGIGYCVVQRRKNNIPNVENNQNIN
;
A
#
# COMPACT_ATOMS: atom_id res chain seq x y z
N MET A 1 -13.57 -39.86 -17.97
CA MET A 1 -14.50 -39.33 -19.01
C MET A 1 -15.76 -40.18 -19.02
N ASP A 2 -16.85 -39.71 -19.62
CA ASP A 2 -18.02 -40.58 -19.87
C ASP A 2 -17.97 -41.26 -21.24
N SER A 3 -19.04 -42.01 -21.55
CA SER A 3 -19.23 -42.70 -22.81
C SER A 3 -19.27 -41.77 -24.03
N LYS A 4 -19.43 -40.46 -23.83
CA LYS A 4 -19.36 -39.43 -24.88
C LYS A 4 -18.01 -38.72 -24.92
N ASN A 5 -17.00 -39.27 -24.24
CA ASN A 5 -15.66 -38.70 -24.14
C ASN A 5 -15.65 -37.30 -23.51
N THR A 6 -16.65 -36.96 -22.70
CA THR A 6 -16.68 -35.69 -21.98
C THR A 6 -15.98 -35.81 -20.63
N ILE A 7 -15.22 -34.78 -20.27
CA ILE A 7 -14.54 -34.71 -18.98
C ILE A 7 -15.60 -34.49 -17.89
N LYS A 8 -15.80 -35.49 -17.03
CA LYS A 8 -16.71 -35.39 -15.87
C LYS A 8 -16.10 -34.58 -14.72
N TRP A 9 -14.79 -34.68 -14.54
CA TRP A 9 -14.06 -34.00 -13.48
C TRP A 9 -12.60 -33.81 -13.90
N GLN A 10 -12.01 -32.69 -13.50
CA GLN A 10 -10.59 -32.42 -13.59
C GLN A 10 -10.18 -31.43 -12.49
N SER A 11 -8.96 -31.60 -11.95
CA SER A 11 -8.39 -30.68 -10.95
C SER A 11 -8.29 -29.25 -11.47
N PHE A 12 -8.12 -29.07 -12.79
CA PHE A 12 -8.02 -27.75 -13.42
C PHE A 12 -9.28 -26.88 -13.24
N ASN A 13 -10.44 -27.50 -12.98
CA ASN A 13 -11.69 -26.80 -12.69
C ASN A 13 -11.80 -26.35 -11.23
N PHE A 14 -10.88 -26.77 -10.36
CA PHE A 14 -10.86 -26.47 -8.92
C PHE A 14 -9.45 -26.05 -8.49
N PRO A 15 -8.93 -24.92 -8.99
CA PRO A 15 -7.58 -24.47 -8.66
C PRO A 15 -7.44 -24.08 -7.18
N THR A 16 -6.20 -24.18 -6.68
CA THR A 16 -5.78 -23.66 -5.37
C THR A 16 -5.29 -22.21 -5.52
N ASN A 17 -4.17 -21.85 -4.91
CA ASN A 17 -3.48 -20.57 -5.13
C ASN A 17 -2.59 -20.56 -6.38
N THR A 18 -2.47 -21.70 -7.07
CA THR A 18 -1.53 -21.90 -8.18
C THR A 18 -2.25 -22.30 -9.47
N MET A 19 -1.76 -21.79 -10.59
CA MET A 19 -2.21 -22.09 -11.94
C MET A 19 -1.05 -22.62 -12.78
N LEU A 20 -1.29 -23.73 -13.48
CA LEU A 20 -0.28 -24.39 -14.32
C LEU A 20 -0.48 -24.09 -15.80
N TRP A 21 0.52 -24.45 -16.61
CA TRP A 21 0.43 -24.33 -18.06
C TRP A 21 -0.79 -25.01 -18.67
N GLY A 22 -1.41 -24.31 -19.62
CA GLY A 22 -2.60 -24.76 -20.33
C GLY A 22 -3.90 -24.67 -19.53
N GLN A 23 -3.83 -24.51 -18.20
CA GLN A 23 -4.98 -24.29 -17.36
C GLN A 23 -5.69 -23.00 -17.77
N ARG A 24 -7.02 -23.00 -17.65
CA ARG A 24 -7.88 -21.84 -17.93
C ARG A 24 -8.57 -21.41 -16.64
N LEU A 25 -8.46 -20.12 -16.32
CA LEU A 25 -9.27 -19.47 -15.30
C LEU A 25 -10.42 -18.75 -16.01
N SER A 26 -11.64 -18.85 -15.49
CA SER A 26 -12.86 -18.24 -16.05
C SER A 26 -13.64 -17.54 -14.94
N PRO A 27 -14.70 -16.78 -15.22
CA PRO A 27 -15.55 -16.21 -14.17
C PRO A 27 -16.14 -17.23 -13.18
N MET A 28 -16.19 -18.52 -13.54
CA MET A 28 -16.66 -19.60 -12.67
C MET A 28 -15.58 -20.17 -11.74
N THR A 29 -14.31 -19.79 -11.91
CA THR A 29 -13.19 -20.30 -11.13
C THR A 29 -12.35 -19.16 -10.56
N ARG A 30 -11.60 -19.43 -9.49
CA ARG A 30 -10.75 -18.43 -8.82
C ARG A 30 -9.55 -19.09 -8.20
N LEU A 31 -8.41 -18.40 -8.20
CA LEU A 31 -7.30 -18.81 -7.33
C LEU A 31 -7.58 -18.32 -5.92
N THR A 32 -7.28 -19.11 -4.91
CA THR A 32 -7.52 -18.76 -3.51
C THR A 32 -6.30 -19.11 -2.68
N SER A 33 -5.77 -18.15 -1.92
CA SER A 33 -4.68 -18.40 -0.97
C SER A 33 -5.14 -19.27 0.19
N PHE A 34 -4.20 -19.87 0.91
CA PHE A 34 -4.54 -20.50 2.18
C PHE A 34 -5.02 -19.46 3.19
N PRO A 35 -6.03 -19.78 4.02
CA PRO A 35 -6.46 -18.90 5.10
C PRO A 35 -5.34 -18.70 6.12
N ILE A 36 -5.10 -17.47 6.54
CA ILE A 36 -4.11 -17.19 7.60
C ILE A 36 -4.79 -17.40 8.96
N SER A 37 -4.55 -18.59 9.54
CA SER A 37 -5.30 -19.20 10.65
C SER A 37 -5.25 -18.47 11.99
N ASN A 38 -4.37 -17.48 12.16
CA ASN A 38 -4.15 -16.80 13.44
C ASN A 38 -4.86 -15.44 13.54
N SER A 39 -5.80 -15.15 12.63
CA SER A 39 -6.55 -13.90 12.59
C SER A 39 -8.05 -14.17 12.75
N SER A 40 -8.72 -13.35 13.58
CA SER A 40 -10.17 -13.35 13.70
C SER A 40 -10.67 -11.94 13.35
N PRO A 41 -11.47 -11.76 12.27
CA PRO A 41 -11.93 -12.80 11.35
C PRO A 41 -10.80 -13.34 10.46
N SER A 42 -10.89 -14.62 10.09
CA SER A 42 -9.95 -15.24 9.15
C SER A 42 -9.99 -14.50 7.81
N PHE A 43 -8.82 -14.29 7.20
CA PHE A 43 -8.73 -13.68 5.89
C PHE A 43 -7.98 -14.55 4.88
N TYR A 44 -8.25 -14.29 3.60
CA TYR A 44 -7.61 -14.95 2.47
C TYR A 44 -7.64 -14.03 1.23
N TYR A 45 -6.76 -14.31 0.26
CA TYR A 45 -6.70 -13.62 -1.01
C TYR A 45 -7.33 -14.44 -2.12
N SER A 46 -7.89 -13.78 -3.12
CA SER A 46 -8.34 -14.45 -4.35
C SER A 46 -7.96 -13.69 -5.62
N LEU A 47 -7.71 -14.42 -6.71
CA LEU A 47 -7.65 -13.90 -8.06
C LEU A 47 -8.93 -14.31 -8.79
N GLU A 48 -9.67 -13.33 -9.29
CA GLU A 48 -10.98 -13.54 -9.91
C GLU A 48 -11.10 -12.80 -11.23
N ILE A 49 -11.80 -13.44 -12.18
CA ILE A 49 -12.18 -12.84 -13.46
C ILE A 49 -13.63 -12.40 -13.36
N HIS A 50 -13.86 -11.13 -13.71
CA HIS A 50 -15.17 -10.57 -13.99
C HIS A 50 -15.23 -10.19 -15.47
N ASP A 51 -16.44 -9.86 -15.95
CA ASP A 51 -16.63 -9.44 -17.33
C ASP A 51 -15.75 -8.24 -17.66
N ASP A 52 -15.66 -7.22 -16.81
CA ASP A 52 -14.93 -5.98 -17.10
C ASP A 52 -13.50 -5.93 -16.57
N LYS A 53 -13.07 -6.93 -15.77
CA LYS A 53 -11.77 -6.88 -15.08
C LYS A 53 -11.24 -8.23 -14.60
N LEU A 54 -9.92 -8.33 -14.52
CA LEU A 54 -9.21 -9.33 -13.71
C LEU A 54 -8.77 -8.64 -12.43
N ALA A 55 -9.08 -9.20 -11.26
CA ALA A 55 -8.83 -8.51 -10.00
C ALA A 55 -8.29 -9.44 -8.91
N LEU A 56 -7.41 -8.88 -8.09
CA LEU A 56 -7.01 -9.47 -6.82
C LEU A 56 -7.88 -8.92 -5.70
N TYR A 57 -8.34 -9.81 -4.83
CA TYR A 57 -9.23 -9.50 -3.73
C TYR A 57 -8.67 -9.92 -2.39
N PHE A 58 -8.83 -9.05 -1.41
CA PHE A 58 -8.64 -9.34 0.00
C PHE A 58 -10.01 -9.60 0.64
N ASN A 59 -10.19 -10.78 1.21
CA ASN A 59 -11.46 -11.24 1.80
C ASN A 59 -11.27 -11.38 3.31
N SER A 60 -12.11 -10.72 4.10
CA SER A 60 -12.06 -10.75 5.56
C SER A 60 -13.48 -10.67 6.14
N GLY A 61 -13.94 -11.77 6.73
CA GLY A 61 -15.33 -11.91 7.16
C GLY A 61 -16.31 -11.65 6.00
N ASN A 62 -17.26 -10.72 6.20
CA ASN A 62 -18.23 -10.32 5.17
C ASN A 62 -17.71 -9.24 4.21
N TRP A 63 -16.47 -8.81 4.37
CA TRP A 63 -15.88 -7.75 3.57
C TRP A 63 -14.97 -8.31 2.49
N LYS A 64 -15.09 -7.73 1.30
CA LYS A 64 -14.28 -8.07 0.12
C LYS A 64 -13.83 -6.79 -0.55
N TYR A 65 -12.52 -6.65 -0.71
CA TYR A 65 -11.88 -5.46 -1.26
C TYR A 65 -10.99 -5.84 -2.43
N SER A 66 -11.15 -5.20 -3.59
CA SER A 66 -10.12 -5.32 -4.62
C SER A 66 -8.93 -4.45 -4.24
N TYR A 67 -7.71 -4.91 -4.49
CA TYR A 67 -6.50 -4.10 -4.25
C TYR A 67 -5.60 -3.97 -5.48
N TRP A 68 -5.92 -4.73 -6.52
CA TRP A 68 -5.29 -4.62 -7.82
C TRP A 68 -6.30 -5.06 -8.87
N GLU A 69 -6.39 -4.30 -9.97
CA GLU A 69 -7.32 -4.56 -11.05
C GLU A 69 -6.61 -4.34 -12.40
N TYR A 70 -6.76 -5.30 -13.29
CA TYR A 70 -6.51 -5.12 -14.71
C TYR A 70 -7.85 -4.96 -15.43
N LYS A 71 -8.07 -3.79 -16.06
CA LYS A 71 -9.25 -3.49 -16.88
C LYS A 71 -8.86 -3.41 -18.35
N PRO A 72 -9.50 -4.19 -19.24
CA PRO A 72 -9.27 -4.07 -20.67
C PRO A 72 -9.66 -2.68 -21.18
N SER A 73 -8.92 -2.17 -22.17
CA SER A 73 -9.30 -0.94 -22.87
C SER A 73 -10.66 -1.10 -23.55
N ASN A 74 -11.42 -0.01 -23.65
CA ASN A 74 -12.73 0.05 -24.30
C ASN A 74 -13.80 -0.87 -23.67
N ASN A 75 -13.72 -1.19 -22.37
CA ASN A 75 -14.69 -2.00 -21.63
C ASN A 75 -14.99 -3.36 -22.29
N ARG A 76 -13.97 -3.99 -22.88
CA ARG A 76 -14.14 -5.32 -23.48
C ARG A 76 -14.29 -6.38 -22.41
N ASN A 77 -15.14 -7.37 -22.67
CA ASN A 77 -15.37 -8.46 -21.74
C ASN A 77 -14.17 -9.42 -21.66
N ILE A 78 -13.86 -9.94 -20.47
CA ILE A 78 -12.90 -11.03 -20.25
C ILE A 78 -13.68 -12.33 -20.09
N THR A 79 -13.39 -13.30 -20.95
CA THR A 79 -14.04 -14.62 -20.92
C THR A 79 -13.21 -15.64 -20.15
N TYR A 80 -11.89 -15.64 -20.35
CA TYR A 80 -10.98 -16.49 -19.59
C TYR A 80 -9.54 -15.95 -19.67
N ALA A 81 -8.71 -16.43 -18.74
CA ALA A 81 -7.27 -16.27 -18.80
C ALA A 81 -6.61 -17.65 -18.87
N ARG A 82 -5.49 -17.77 -19.59
CA ARG A 82 -4.75 -19.02 -19.74
C ARG A 82 -3.27 -18.76 -19.52
N LEU A 83 -2.63 -19.63 -18.73
CA LEU A 83 -1.19 -19.59 -18.56
C LEU A 83 -0.51 -20.33 -19.71
N THR A 84 0.42 -19.66 -20.38
CA THR A 84 1.23 -20.18 -21.48
C THR A 84 2.72 -20.01 -21.17
N SER A 85 3.59 -20.48 -22.08
CA SER A 85 5.03 -20.29 -21.98
C SER A 85 5.46 -18.82 -22.09
N GLN A 86 4.57 -17.91 -22.50
CA GLN A 86 4.86 -16.48 -22.62
C GLN A 86 4.35 -15.66 -21.42
N GLY A 87 3.42 -16.22 -20.65
CA GLY A 87 2.82 -15.59 -19.47
C GLY A 87 1.32 -15.86 -19.34
N LEU A 88 0.59 -14.96 -18.68
CA LEU A 88 -0.86 -15.07 -18.53
C LEU A 88 -1.55 -14.33 -19.68
N GLU A 89 -2.10 -15.08 -20.62
CA GLU A 89 -2.87 -14.55 -21.75
C GLU A 89 -4.33 -14.35 -21.36
N ILE A 90 -4.91 -13.20 -21.73
CA ILE A 90 -6.29 -12.81 -21.41
C ILE A 90 -7.11 -12.77 -22.69
N TYR A 91 -8.27 -13.43 -22.69
CA TYR A 91 -9.10 -13.67 -23.87
C TYR A 91 -10.50 -13.07 -23.75
N ASN A 92 -11.04 -12.64 -24.89
CA ASN A 92 -12.45 -12.31 -25.10
C ASN A 92 -13.05 -13.31 -26.10
N GLY A 93 -14.13 -13.99 -25.73
CA GLY A 93 -14.71 -15.06 -26.53
C GLY A 93 -13.79 -16.27 -26.65
N VAL A 94 -13.97 -17.06 -27.70
CA VAL A 94 -13.37 -18.41 -27.79
C VAL A 94 -11.88 -18.36 -28.16
N ASN A 95 -11.43 -17.40 -28.97
CA ASN A 95 -10.06 -17.38 -29.50
C ASN A 95 -9.44 -15.98 -29.69
N TRP A 96 -10.06 -14.90 -29.22
CA TRP A 96 -9.47 -13.57 -29.37
C TRP A 96 -8.62 -13.21 -28.14
N ARG A 97 -7.31 -13.39 -28.25
CA ARG A 97 -6.34 -12.91 -27.27
C ARG A 97 -6.32 -11.38 -27.26
N MET A 98 -6.78 -10.78 -26.17
CA MET A 98 -6.81 -9.32 -26.00
C MET A 98 -5.46 -8.76 -25.56
N THR A 99 -4.86 -9.39 -24.54
CA THR A 99 -3.62 -8.94 -23.94
C THR A 99 -2.87 -10.12 -23.30
N GLN A 100 -1.70 -9.81 -22.75
CA GLN A 100 -0.89 -10.75 -22.01
C GLN A 100 -0.14 -10.03 -20.88
N ILE A 101 -0.10 -10.66 -19.70
CA ILE A 101 0.87 -10.35 -18.66
C ILE A 101 2.11 -11.18 -18.94
N THR A 102 3.19 -10.51 -19.35
CA THR A 102 4.38 -11.17 -19.89
C THR A 102 5.44 -11.39 -18.83
N SER A 103 6.13 -12.53 -18.92
CA SER A 103 7.35 -12.82 -18.17
C SER A 103 8.46 -11.83 -18.52
N LYS A 104 9.19 -11.28 -17.53
CA LYS A 104 10.38 -10.45 -17.77
C LYS A 104 11.61 -11.26 -18.20
N THR A 105 11.51 -12.59 -18.19
CA THR A 105 12.57 -13.53 -18.60
C THR A 105 12.09 -14.36 -19.80
N PRO A 106 12.17 -13.85 -21.05
CA PRO A 106 11.65 -14.56 -22.22
C PRO A 106 12.36 -15.89 -22.52
N GLN A 107 13.63 -16.01 -22.12
CA GLN A 107 14.44 -17.22 -22.32
C GLN A 107 14.03 -18.34 -21.35
N ASP A 108 13.48 -17.99 -20.20
CA ASP A 108 13.05 -18.91 -19.16
C ASP A 108 11.53 -18.83 -18.97
N PRO A 109 10.76 -19.69 -19.65
CA PRO A 109 9.32 -19.57 -19.65
C PRO A 109 8.76 -19.90 -18.26
N PRO A 110 7.80 -19.11 -17.75
CA PRO A 110 7.27 -19.27 -16.39
C PRO A 110 6.58 -20.61 -16.29
N LYS A 111 6.88 -21.45 -15.30
CA LYS A 111 6.30 -22.80 -15.12
C LYS A 111 4.91 -22.77 -14.50
N PHE A 112 4.65 -21.79 -13.64
CA PHE A 112 3.37 -21.61 -12.99
C PHE A 112 3.12 -20.13 -12.67
N LEU A 113 1.86 -19.81 -12.40
CA LEU A 113 1.42 -18.56 -11.81
C LEU A 113 0.92 -18.86 -10.41
N ALA A 114 1.30 -18.06 -9.43
CA ALA A 114 0.87 -18.27 -8.05
C ALA A 114 0.44 -16.97 -7.39
N LEU A 115 -0.61 -17.08 -6.57
CA LEU A 115 -1.04 -16.08 -5.62
C LEU A 115 -0.34 -16.36 -4.30
N ALA A 116 0.57 -15.48 -3.89
CA ALA A 116 1.40 -15.68 -2.70
C ALA A 116 0.54 -15.65 -1.42
N ASP A 117 0.64 -16.70 -0.60
CA ASP A 117 -0.20 -16.81 0.60
C ASP A 117 0.08 -15.70 1.63
N ALA A 118 1.35 -15.31 1.78
CA ALA A 118 1.75 -14.32 2.78
C ALA A 118 1.33 -12.89 2.41
N THR A 119 1.45 -12.52 1.14
CA THR A 119 1.32 -11.13 0.69
C THR A 119 0.08 -10.85 -0.15
N GLY A 120 -0.51 -11.89 -0.74
CA GLY A 120 -1.52 -11.75 -1.78
C GLY A 120 -0.96 -11.23 -3.11
N ASN A 121 0.35 -11.16 -3.31
CA ASN A 121 0.89 -10.73 -4.60
C ASN A 121 0.73 -11.84 -5.66
N LEU A 122 0.54 -11.44 -6.91
CA LEU A 122 0.43 -12.37 -8.04
C LEU A 122 1.75 -12.43 -8.79
N GLY A 123 2.32 -13.63 -8.93
CA GLY A 123 3.60 -13.81 -9.60
C GLY A 123 3.57 -14.84 -10.72
N LEU A 124 4.42 -14.62 -11.74
CA LEU A 124 4.82 -15.66 -12.70
C LEU A 124 6.17 -16.21 -12.27
N TYR A 125 6.32 -17.53 -12.19
CA TYR A 125 7.52 -18.15 -11.63
C TYR A 125 8.20 -19.06 -12.64
N TYR A 126 9.51 -18.89 -12.84
CA TYR A 126 10.35 -19.77 -13.66
C TYR A 126 11.36 -20.50 -12.79
N TYR A 127 11.86 -21.64 -13.25
CA TYR A 127 12.92 -22.35 -12.54
C TYR A 127 14.28 -21.79 -12.94
N SER A 128 15.08 -21.36 -11.98
CA SER A 128 16.44 -20.85 -12.16
C SER A 128 17.45 -21.97 -11.91
N PRO A 129 18.07 -22.57 -12.95
CA PRO A 129 19.02 -23.66 -12.75
C PRO A 129 20.27 -23.22 -11.98
N GLN A 130 20.65 -21.94 -12.07
CA GLN A 130 21.83 -21.42 -11.39
C GLN A 130 21.60 -21.33 -9.87
N LYS A 131 20.39 -20.92 -9.46
CA LYS A 131 20.04 -20.77 -8.04
C LYS A 131 19.31 -21.97 -7.44
N GLN A 132 18.89 -22.93 -8.27
CA GLN A 132 18.12 -24.11 -7.87
C GLN A 132 16.81 -23.75 -7.13
N VAL A 133 16.20 -22.63 -7.51
CA VAL A 133 14.94 -22.13 -6.93
C VAL A 133 14.00 -21.64 -8.02
N PHE A 134 12.72 -21.54 -7.70
CA PHE A 134 11.76 -20.82 -8.54
C PHE A 134 11.84 -19.33 -8.24
N GLU A 135 12.12 -18.53 -9.28
CA GLU A 135 12.20 -17.09 -9.17
C GLU A 135 11.01 -16.44 -9.87
N ALA A 136 10.57 -15.29 -9.35
CA ALA A 136 9.51 -14.52 -9.97
C ALA A 136 10.06 -13.80 -11.21
N SER A 137 9.50 -14.09 -12.39
CA SER A 137 9.76 -13.31 -13.61
C SER A 137 8.79 -12.14 -13.78
N TYR A 138 7.71 -12.10 -13.01
CA TYR A 138 6.76 -11.01 -12.95
C TYR A 138 6.10 -10.99 -11.58
N GLU A 139 5.81 -9.79 -11.10
CA GLU A 139 4.95 -9.54 -9.94
C GLU A 139 3.96 -8.44 -10.29
N ALA A 140 2.69 -8.62 -9.91
CA ALA A 140 1.63 -7.65 -10.19
C ALA A 140 1.82 -6.33 -9.43
N ILE A 141 2.34 -6.42 -8.21
CA ILE A 141 2.57 -5.29 -7.32
C ILE A 141 4.05 -5.30 -6.92
N ASN A 142 4.81 -4.29 -7.36
CA ASN A 142 6.25 -4.19 -7.03
C ASN A 142 6.51 -3.33 -5.78
N ASN A 143 5.56 -2.47 -5.39
CA ASN A 143 5.70 -1.60 -4.23
C ASN A 143 4.95 -2.19 -3.05
N THR A 144 5.68 -2.46 -1.96
CA THR A 144 5.16 -3.07 -0.75
C THR A 144 3.96 -2.33 -0.15
N CYS A 145 3.93 -0.99 -0.19
CA CYS A 145 2.80 -0.18 0.33
C CYS A 145 1.50 -0.36 -0.46
N TYR A 146 1.52 -1.05 -1.60
CA TYR A 146 0.34 -1.41 -2.39
C TYR A 146 -0.16 -2.83 -2.12
N LEU A 147 0.45 -3.55 -1.17
CA LEU A 147 -0.05 -4.82 -0.68
C LEU A 147 -0.96 -4.62 0.54
N PRO A 148 -2.03 -5.44 0.70
CA PRO A 148 -2.91 -5.33 1.86
C PRO A 148 -2.20 -5.47 3.21
N PHE A 149 -1.10 -6.23 3.28
CA PHE A 149 -0.31 -6.46 4.50
C PHE A 149 1.06 -5.76 4.45
N ALA A 150 1.16 -4.62 3.78
CA ALA A 150 2.36 -3.78 3.84
C ALA A 150 2.79 -3.51 5.29
N CYS A 151 1.81 -3.22 6.14
CA CYS A 151 1.96 -3.13 7.58
C CYS A 151 1.19 -4.27 8.28
N ASN A 152 1.85 -4.88 9.27
CA ASN A 152 1.32 -6.06 9.95
C ASN A 152 0.20 -5.72 10.93
N LYS A 153 0.23 -4.55 11.57
CA LYS A 153 -0.79 -4.13 12.54
C LYS A 153 -1.93 -3.39 11.85
N SER A 154 -3.14 -3.59 12.34
CA SER A 154 -4.29 -2.76 11.97
C SER A 154 -4.04 -1.32 12.41
N TYR A 155 -4.57 -0.35 11.66
CA TYR A 155 -4.36 1.09 11.89
C TYR A 155 -2.91 1.60 11.70
N ASP A 156 -2.02 0.79 11.11
CA ASP A 156 -0.74 1.27 10.62
C ASP A 156 -0.86 1.85 9.20
N ILE A 157 -0.11 2.92 8.97
CA ILE A 157 0.05 3.62 7.70
C ILE A 157 1.41 3.25 7.13
N CYS A 158 1.44 2.81 5.87
CA CYS A 158 2.68 2.67 5.10
C CYS A 158 3.12 4.06 4.60
N THR A 159 4.26 4.54 5.07
CA THR A 159 4.84 5.85 4.71
C THR A 159 5.43 5.81 3.30
N SER A 160 5.73 6.98 2.73
CA SER A 160 6.45 7.06 1.46
C SER A 160 7.86 6.42 1.49
N SER A 161 8.47 6.26 2.68
CA SER A 161 9.73 5.52 2.88
C SER A 161 9.57 3.99 2.88
N GLY A 162 8.32 3.48 2.85
CA GLY A 162 8.04 2.04 2.97
C GLY A 162 8.04 1.53 4.42
N GLU A 163 8.03 2.44 5.39
CA GLU A 163 8.00 2.12 6.82
C GLU A 163 6.56 2.17 7.36
N CYS A 164 6.31 1.51 8.49
CA CYS A 164 5.00 1.50 9.12
C CYS A 164 4.94 2.45 10.31
N SER A 165 3.98 3.37 10.30
CA SER A 165 3.65 4.23 11.43
C SER A 165 2.19 4.07 11.79
N CYS A 166 1.90 3.87 13.07
CA CYS A 166 0.51 3.81 13.53
C CYS A 166 -0.20 5.16 13.43
N ILE A 167 -1.53 5.13 13.28
CA ILE A 167 -2.38 6.31 13.47
C ILE A 167 -2.31 6.70 14.95
N ARG A 168 -1.69 7.85 15.23
CA ARG A 168 -1.48 8.36 16.59
C ARG A 168 -2.67 9.16 17.05
N LEU A 169 -3.04 8.96 18.30
CA LEU A 169 -4.17 9.60 18.96
C LEU A 169 -3.73 10.20 20.29
N VAL A 170 -4.35 11.33 20.67
CA VAL A 170 -4.18 11.97 21.98
C VAL A 170 -5.47 11.82 22.76
N LYS A 171 -5.42 11.16 23.92
CA LYS A 171 -6.59 10.99 24.80
C LYS A 171 -6.70 12.19 25.72
N ARG A 172 -7.90 12.77 25.80
CA ARG A 172 -8.16 13.94 26.64
C ARG A 172 -7.91 13.59 28.11
N GLY A 173 -6.96 14.29 28.74
CA GLY A 173 -6.64 14.12 30.16
C GLY A 173 -5.55 13.09 30.50
N LEU A 174 -4.96 12.41 29.50
CA LEU A 174 -3.72 11.64 29.68
C LEU A 174 -2.57 12.30 28.93
N SER A 175 -1.39 12.32 29.55
CA SER A 175 -0.15 12.73 28.89
C SER A 175 0.43 11.52 28.16
N GLY A 176 0.32 11.49 26.83
CA GLY A 176 0.92 10.43 26.00
C GLY A 176 0.21 10.21 24.66
N LEU A 177 1.00 9.96 23.62
CA LEU A 177 0.51 9.49 22.33
C LEU A 177 0.40 7.96 22.37
N TYR A 178 -0.67 7.41 21.81
CA TYR A 178 -0.83 5.98 21.63
C TYR A 178 -1.30 5.65 20.21
N CYS A 179 -1.05 4.41 19.81
CA CYS A 179 -1.47 3.89 18.52
C CYS A 179 -2.93 3.43 18.59
N CYS A 180 -3.72 3.77 17.57
CA CYS A 180 -5.01 3.12 17.33
C CYS A 180 -4.84 1.61 17.26
N ASN A 181 -5.82 0.87 17.78
CA ASN A 181 -5.91 -0.57 17.57
C ASN A 181 -7.39 -1.01 17.54
N GLU A 182 -7.63 -2.27 17.18
CA GLU A 182 -8.98 -2.84 17.11
C GLU A 182 -9.66 -2.92 18.49
N GLU A 183 -8.90 -3.13 19.57
CA GLU A 183 -9.43 -3.24 20.93
C GLU A 183 -10.10 -1.94 21.41
N MET A 184 -9.62 -0.79 20.93
CA MET A 184 -10.22 0.51 21.20
C MET A 184 -11.66 0.62 20.68
N LEU A 185 -11.99 -0.09 19.60
CA LEU A 185 -13.34 -0.17 19.04
C LEU A 185 -14.09 -1.45 19.46
N ALA A 186 -13.37 -2.48 19.91
CA ALA A 186 -13.92 -3.77 20.34
C ALA A 186 -14.79 -3.69 21.60
N SER A 187 -14.87 -2.53 22.25
CA SER A 187 -15.77 -2.27 23.37
C SER A 187 -17.25 -2.14 22.95
N GLY A 188 -17.73 -3.04 22.07
CA GLY A 188 -19.13 -3.50 21.93
C GLY A 188 -20.21 -2.45 21.70
N SER A 189 -19.85 -1.19 21.53
CA SER A 189 -20.78 -0.09 21.57
C SER A 189 -20.77 0.53 20.19
N CYS A 190 -21.71 0.13 19.33
CA CYS A 190 -22.16 0.97 18.22
C CYS A 190 -22.89 2.23 18.71
N ASP A 191 -22.55 2.68 19.91
CA ASP A 191 -23.09 3.83 20.58
C ASP A 191 -22.43 5.07 20.00
N LYS A 192 -23.16 5.68 19.08
CA LYS A 192 -22.83 6.96 18.46
C LYS A 192 -22.61 8.07 19.49
N SER A 193 -23.10 7.93 20.72
CA SER A 193 -22.85 8.91 21.77
C SER A 193 -21.36 8.93 22.16
N ARG A 194 -20.66 7.79 22.07
CA ARG A 194 -19.26 7.61 22.46
C ARG A 194 -18.27 7.60 21.30
N LEU A 195 -18.74 7.43 20.06
CA LEU A 195 -17.89 7.28 18.87
C LEU A 195 -17.99 8.48 17.92
N GLY A 196 -16.87 8.83 17.30
CA GLY A 196 -16.74 9.85 16.26
C GLY A 196 -15.98 9.33 15.03
N MET A 197 -15.99 10.11 13.96
CA MET A 197 -15.17 9.87 12.78
C MET A 197 -14.04 10.89 12.76
N LEU A 198 -12.81 10.39 12.72
CA LEU A 198 -11.61 11.20 12.56
C LEU A 198 -11.15 11.17 11.11
N GLU A 199 -11.04 12.34 10.48
CA GLU A 199 -10.44 12.46 9.15
C GLU A 199 -8.91 12.45 9.22
N LEU A 200 -8.29 11.62 8.39
CA LEU A 200 -6.84 11.54 8.24
C LEU A 200 -6.41 12.28 6.96
N HIS A 201 -5.62 13.33 7.11
CA HIS A 201 -5.14 14.12 5.98
C HIS A 201 -3.90 13.51 5.31
N GLY A 202 -3.89 13.50 3.97
CA GLY A 202 -2.77 12.95 3.19
C GLY A 202 -2.66 11.42 3.29
N ILE A 203 -3.75 10.76 3.68
CA ILE A 203 -3.84 9.31 3.85
C ILE A 203 -4.89 8.76 2.89
N THR A 204 -4.59 7.62 2.28
CA THR A 204 -5.49 6.88 1.39
C THR A 204 -5.42 5.37 1.70
N THR A 205 -6.23 4.57 1.03
CA THR A 205 -6.18 3.11 1.12
C THR A 205 -6.09 2.49 -0.27
N ILE A 206 -5.35 1.39 -0.37
CA ILE A 206 -5.25 0.58 -1.59
C ILE A 206 -6.41 -0.40 -1.73
N LEU A 207 -7.19 -0.58 -0.66
CA LEU A 207 -8.39 -1.40 -0.66
C LEU A 207 -9.53 -0.62 -1.31
N ASN A 208 -10.08 -1.15 -2.41
CA ASN A 208 -11.27 -0.64 -3.06
C ASN A 208 -12.48 -1.46 -2.60
N SER A 209 -13.40 -0.81 -1.90
CA SER A 209 -14.60 -1.43 -1.35
C SER A 209 -15.74 -1.45 -2.38
N SER A 210 -16.40 -2.59 -2.52
CA SER A 210 -17.68 -2.67 -3.26
C SER A 210 -18.85 -2.12 -2.45
N SER A 211 -18.70 -1.99 -1.13
CA SER A 211 -19.69 -1.39 -0.24
C SER A 211 -19.62 0.13 -0.37
N LYS A 212 -20.37 0.66 -1.34
CA LYS A 212 -20.44 2.10 -1.59
C LYS A 212 -21.86 2.63 -1.60
N LYS A 213 -21.99 3.90 -1.27
CA LYS A 213 -23.18 4.71 -1.48
C LYS A 213 -22.79 5.93 -2.28
N VAL A 214 -23.61 6.28 -3.26
CA VAL A 214 -23.49 7.49 -4.04
C VAL A 214 -24.41 8.56 -3.45
N ASN A 215 -24.22 9.81 -3.86
CA ASN A 215 -25.13 10.91 -3.54
C ASN A 215 -25.18 11.28 -2.07
N LEU A 216 -24.02 11.20 -1.42
CA LEU A 216 -23.86 11.58 -0.02
C LEU A 216 -22.97 12.80 0.10
N THR A 217 -23.25 13.64 1.09
CA THR A 217 -22.25 14.59 1.57
C THR A 217 -21.21 13.85 2.40
N LYS A 218 -20.03 14.45 2.57
CA LYS A 218 -18.99 13.91 3.47
C LYS A 218 -19.50 13.65 4.90
N ALA A 219 -20.31 14.57 5.44
CA ALA A 219 -20.92 14.40 6.76
C ALA A 219 -21.88 13.20 6.79
N ALA A 220 -22.75 13.07 5.80
CA ALA A 220 -23.67 11.93 5.70
C ALA A 220 -22.94 10.59 5.50
N CYS A 221 -21.77 10.60 4.83
CA CYS A 221 -20.89 9.44 4.70
C CYS A 221 -20.31 9.02 6.07
N ALA A 222 -19.78 9.98 6.84
CA ALA A 222 -19.29 9.76 8.19
C ALA A 222 -20.39 9.21 9.12
N ASP A 223 -21.57 9.84 9.13
CA ASP A 223 -22.72 9.41 9.92
C ASP A 223 -23.19 8.01 9.53
N SER A 224 -23.22 7.70 8.23
CA SER A 224 -23.58 6.35 7.76
C SER A 224 -22.65 5.27 8.30
N CYS A 225 -21.34 5.55 8.38
CA CYS A 225 -20.38 4.61 8.97
C CYS A 225 -20.55 4.52 10.49
N LEU A 226 -20.74 5.63 11.19
CA LEU A 226 -21.03 5.64 12.63
C LEU A 226 -22.24 4.76 12.98
N ASN A 227 -23.27 4.81 12.13
CA ASN A 227 -24.51 4.07 12.30
C ASN A 227 -24.39 2.58 11.95
N ASN A 228 -23.34 2.19 11.24
CA ASN A 228 -23.09 0.81 10.87
C ASN A 228 -22.08 0.17 11.83
N CYS A 229 -22.55 -0.80 12.61
CA CYS A 229 -21.75 -1.56 13.57
C CYS A 229 -20.53 -2.26 12.95
N THR A 230 -20.64 -2.66 11.69
CA THR A 230 -19.56 -3.39 11.00
C THR A 230 -18.59 -2.45 10.31
N CYS A 231 -18.90 -1.15 10.21
CA CYS A 231 -18.03 -0.15 9.60
C CYS A 231 -17.07 0.41 10.64
N VAL A 232 -15.78 0.48 10.32
CA VAL A 232 -14.73 1.09 11.16
C VAL A 232 -13.99 2.21 10.44
N ALA A 233 -14.14 2.34 9.13
CA ALA A 233 -13.62 3.47 8.37
C ALA A 233 -14.49 3.76 7.14
N ALA A 234 -14.40 4.98 6.64
CA ALA A 234 -15.07 5.42 5.43
C ALA A 234 -14.15 6.30 4.58
N MET A 235 -14.27 6.20 3.27
CA MET A 235 -13.57 7.07 2.33
C MET A 235 -14.60 7.84 1.51
N TYR A 236 -14.52 9.16 1.56
CA TYR A 236 -15.38 10.05 0.78
C TYR A 236 -14.60 10.62 -0.39
N GLY A 237 -15.15 10.54 -1.61
CA GLY A 237 -14.59 11.17 -2.79
C GLY A 237 -15.49 12.28 -3.30
N ASP A 238 -14.92 13.49 -3.41
CA ASP A 238 -15.59 14.63 -4.03
C ASP A 238 -15.32 14.64 -5.54
N ASP A 239 -16.38 14.58 -6.35
CA ASP A 239 -16.28 14.73 -7.80
C ASP A 239 -17.06 15.99 -8.19
N VAL A 240 -16.38 16.97 -8.77
CA VAL A 240 -16.96 18.29 -9.10
C VAL A 240 -18.18 18.17 -10.04
N ASN A 241 -18.26 17.08 -10.80
CA ASN A 241 -19.31 16.84 -11.80
C ASN A 241 -20.27 15.69 -11.43
N ARG A 242 -20.13 15.08 -10.25
CA ARG A 242 -21.01 14.00 -9.79
C ARG A 242 -21.37 14.17 -8.33
N GLU A 243 -22.38 13.46 -7.89
CA GLU A 243 -22.74 13.44 -6.49
C GLU A 243 -21.69 12.60 -5.70
N GLY A 244 -21.34 13.04 -4.49
CA GLY A 244 -20.22 12.48 -3.72
C GLY A 244 -20.33 10.97 -3.46
N GLU A 245 -19.23 10.25 -3.63
CA GLU A 245 -19.15 8.81 -3.41
C GLU A 245 -18.59 8.49 -2.02
N CYS A 246 -19.24 7.58 -1.30
CA CYS A 246 -18.85 7.12 0.02
C CYS A 246 -18.58 5.61 0.00
N TYR A 247 -17.38 5.20 0.41
CA TYR A 247 -16.93 3.82 0.48
C TYR A 247 -16.78 3.41 1.94
N PHE A 248 -17.32 2.26 2.33
CA PHE A 248 -17.28 1.77 3.72
C PHE A 248 -16.27 0.62 3.87
N TYR A 249 -15.63 0.55 5.04
CA TYR A 249 -14.62 -0.45 5.38
C TYR A 249 -14.90 -1.02 6.76
N GLY A 250 -14.84 -2.34 6.88
CA GLY A 250 -14.95 -3.05 8.16
C GLY A 250 -13.63 -3.37 8.84
N LEU A 251 -12.51 -2.91 8.28
CA LEU A 251 -11.19 -3.00 8.89
C LEU A 251 -10.31 -1.84 8.39
N VAL A 252 -9.32 -1.46 9.18
CA VAL A 252 -8.33 -0.43 8.82
C VAL A 252 -7.01 -1.10 8.46
N ARG A 253 -6.80 -1.33 7.16
CA ARG A 253 -5.64 -2.02 6.58
C ARG A 253 -5.39 -1.54 5.15
N GLY A 254 -4.19 -1.78 4.61
CA GLY A 254 -3.80 -1.27 3.30
C GLY A 254 -3.75 0.26 3.25
N VAL A 255 -3.61 0.90 4.41
CA VAL A 255 -3.56 2.36 4.53
C VAL A 255 -2.16 2.82 4.19
N LYS A 256 -2.05 3.85 3.35
CA LYS A 256 -0.77 4.43 2.95
C LYS A 256 -0.83 5.94 2.92
N GLN A 257 0.35 6.55 2.99
CA GLN A 257 0.51 7.96 2.69
C GLN A 257 0.22 8.22 1.21
N MET A 258 -0.49 9.30 0.94
CA MET A 258 -0.76 9.79 -0.40
C MET A 258 0.56 10.27 -1.03
N GLY A 259 0.80 9.92 -2.29
CA GLY A 259 1.91 10.51 -3.05
C GLY A 259 1.60 11.96 -3.44
N ASP A 260 2.57 12.63 -4.07
CA ASP A 260 2.37 13.97 -4.65
C ASP A 260 1.42 13.96 -5.88
N ASP A 261 1.02 12.75 -6.30
CA ASP A 261 0.02 12.57 -7.34
C ASP A 261 -1.34 13.09 -6.86
N ARG A 262 -1.92 13.93 -7.72
CA ARG A 262 -3.27 14.53 -7.61
C ARG A 262 -4.38 13.48 -7.72
N GLU A 263 -4.27 12.40 -6.95
CA GLU A 263 -5.40 11.53 -6.66
C GLU A 263 -6.57 12.43 -6.21
N ARG A 264 -7.78 12.06 -6.64
CA ARG A 264 -9.03 12.77 -6.35
C ARG A 264 -9.03 13.22 -4.88
N LYS A 265 -9.68 14.35 -4.56
CA LYS A 265 -9.76 14.86 -3.19
C LYS A 265 -10.57 13.88 -2.33
N MET A 266 -9.91 12.82 -1.89
CA MET A 266 -10.47 11.76 -1.06
C MET A 266 -10.23 12.13 0.40
N SER A 267 -11.25 11.98 1.22
CA SER A 267 -11.17 12.10 2.67
C SER A 267 -11.32 10.72 3.28
N TYR A 268 -10.22 10.17 3.79
CA TYR A 268 -10.23 8.92 4.54
C TYR A 268 -10.52 9.22 6.03
N MET A 269 -11.51 8.55 6.59
CA MET A 269 -12.00 8.78 7.94
C MET A 269 -12.06 7.46 8.72
N VAL A 270 -11.53 7.43 9.93
CA VAL A 270 -11.54 6.26 10.81
C VAL A 270 -12.46 6.50 12.01
N LYS A 271 -13.19 5.46 12.40
CA LYS A 271 -14.05 5.48 13.59
C LYS A 271 -13.16 5.41 14.82
N VAL A 272 -13.35 6.32 15.77
CA VAL A 272 -12.57 6.43 17.02
C VAL A 272 -13.47 6.83 18.20
N PRO A 273 -13.06 6.57 19.45
CA PRO A 273 -13.75 7.12 20.63
C PRO A 273 -13.71 8.67 20.67
N LYS A 274 -14.78 9.34 21.13
CA LYS A 274 -14.89 10.82 21.16
C LYS A 274 -14.01 11.49 22.22
N ASP A 275 -13.54 10.76 23.22
CA ASP A 275 -12.58 11.24 24.22
C ASP A 275 -11.15 11.40 23.67
N VAL A 276 -11.01 11.21 22.36
CA VAL A 276 -9.75 11.27 21.62
C VAL A 276 -9.76 12.42 20.63
N ILE A 277 -8.64 13.12 20.56
CA ILE A 277 -8.35 14.16 19.58
C ILE A 277 -7.15 13.69 18.76
N ASP A 278 -7.18 13.93 17.45
CA ASP A 278 -6.02 13.76 16.59
C ASP A 278 -4.98 14.82 16.93
N ASP A 279 -3.72 14.40 17.08
CA ASP A 279 -2.60 15.32 17.26
C ASP A 279 -2.40 16.20 16.01
N CYS A 280 -2.88 15.76 14.84
CA CYS A 280 -2.77 16.48 13.58
C CYS A 280 -3.92 17.49 13.38
N HIS A 281 -3.98 18.51 14.23
CA HIS A 281 -4.74 19.71 13.90
C HIS A 281 -4.19 20.33 12.61
N GLY A 282 -5.10 20.61 11.67
CA GLY A 282 -4.82 21.10 10.32
C GLY A 282 -3.61 22.05 10.19
N LYS A 283 -2.82 21.74 9.15
CA LYS A 283 -1.52 22.27 8.72
C LYS A 283 -0.33 21.49 9.29
N ALA A 284 0.14 20.59 8.42
CA ALA A 284 1.49 20.03 8.40
C ALA A 284 1.82 18.99 9.47
N CYS A 285 1.46 17.73 9.18
CA CYS A 285 2.36 16.60 9.44
C CYS A 285 3.54 16.67 8.45
N ARG A 286 4.21 17.82 8.39
CA ARG A 286 5.43 18.07 7.62
C ARG A 286 6.52 17.91 8.66
N ILE A 287 7.37 16.91 8.49
CA ILE A 287 8.61 16.76 9.27
C ILE A 287 9.20 18.16 9.41
N ASN A 288 9.33 18.64 10.66
CA ASN A 288 9.63 20.03 10.96
C ASN A 288 10.92 20.40 10.21
N THR A 289 10.80 21.18 9.13
CA THR A 289 11.94 21.64 8.33
C THR A 289 12.96 22.37 9.21
N TRP A 290 12.49 22.93 10.33
CA TRP A 290 13.28 23.51 11.41
C TRP A 290 14.34 22.56 11.99
N VAL A 291 14.11 21.25 12.05
CA VAL A 291 15.12 20.29 12.55
C VAL A 291 16.31 20.20 11.59
N LEU A 292 16.05 20.20 10.27
CA LEU A 292 17.11 20.21 9.25
C LEU A 292 17.82 21.58 9.15
N VAL A 293 17.09 22.68 9.33
CA VAL A 293 17.66 24.03 9.34
C VAL A 293 18.53 24.25 10.57
N VAL A 294 18.09 23.81 11.76
CA VAL A 294 18.88 23.92 12.99
C VAL A 294 20.11 23.01 12.92
N ALA A 295 19.99 21.78 12.42
CA ALA A 295 21.13 20.91 12.20
C ALA A 295 22.16 21.54 11.22
N GLY A 296 21.68 22.08 10.09
CA GLY A 296 22.55 22.76 9.12
C GLY A 296 23.23 24.03 9.66
N ILE A 297 22.54 24.81 10.50
CA ILE A 297 23.13 26.00 11.16
C ILE A 297 24.19 25.58 12.17
N VAL A 298 23.93 24.54 12.99
CA VAL A 298 24.89 24.03 13.98
C VAL A 298 26.13 23.47 13.28
N ASP A 299 25.95 22.64 12.25
CA ASP A 299 27.07 22.08 11.48
C ASP A 299 27.87 23.18 10.77
N GLY A 300 27.18 24.18 10.21
CA GLY A 300 27.82 25.34 9.58
C GLY A 300 28.65 26.17 10.57
N LEU A 301 28.13 26.42 11.78
CA LEU A 301 28.85 27.15 12.82
C LEU A 301 30.08 26.37 13.31
N VAL A 302 29.98 25.05 13.47
CA VAL A 302 31.11 24.20 13.86
C VAL A 302 32.22 24.23 12.79
N ILE A 303 31.87 24.12 11.51
CA ILE A 303 32.84 24.20 10.41
C ILE A 303 33.51 25.59 10.35
N LEU A 304 32.76 26.65 10.62
CA LEU A 304 33.30 28.01 10.62
C LEU A 304 34.28 28.24 11.77
N ILE A 305 33.98 27.74 12.97
CA ILE A 305 34.89 27.80 14.13
C ILE A 305 36.17 27.01 13.86
N LEU A 306 36.06 25.79 13.30
CA LEU A 306 37.22 24.97 12.96
C LEU A 306 38.10 25.63 11.89
N SER A 307 37.50 26.21 10.86
CA SER A 307 38.26 26.88 9.79
C SER A 307 38.97 28.15 10.27
N VAL A 308 38.33 28.96 11.13
CA VAL A 308 38.97 30.12 11.77
C VAL A 308 40.09 29.69 12.71
N GLY A 309 39.88 28.63 13.51
CA GLY A 309 40.90 28.08 14.40
C GLY A 309 42.13 27.57 13.65
N ILE A 310 41.92 26.83 12.55
CA ILE A 310 43.01 26.38 11.67
C ILE A 310 43.73 27.57 11.03
N GLY A 311 42.99 28.55 10.50
CA GLY A 311 43.57 29.76 9.92
C GLY A 311 44.44 30.53 10.91
N TYR A 312 43.97 30.71 12.15
CA TYR A 312 44.73 31.34 13.22
C TYR A 312 46.00 30.55 13.56
N CYS A 313 45.91 29.22 13.72
CA CYS A 313 47.08 28.38 13.96
C CYS A 313 48.12 28.46 12.83
N VAL A 314 47.69 28.53 11.56
CA VAL A 314 48.60 28.66 10.41
C VAL A 314 49.29 30.02 10.41
N VAL A 315 48.57 31.10 10.70
CA VAL A 315 49.15 32.46 10.81
C VAL A 315 50.13 32.53 11.98
N GLN A 316 49.78 31.97 13.14
CA GLN A 316 50.67 31.91 14.30
C GLN A 316 51.95 31.12 13.99
N ARG A 317 51.83 29.97 13.31
CA ARG A 317 52.98 29.17 12.86
C ARG A 317 53.85 29.90 11.83
N ARG A 318 53.24 30.67 10.91
CA ARG A 318 54.00 31.50 9.96
C ARG A 318 54.75 32.64 10.65
N LYS A 319 54.13 33.28 11.65
CA LYS A 319 54.73 34.38 12.40
C LYS A 319 55.92 33.92 13.27
N ASN A 320 55.87 32.68 13.78
CA ASN A 320 56.98 32.08 14.53
C ASN A 320 58.08 31.47 13.65
N ASN A 321 57.89 31.39 12.32
CA ASN A 321 58.85 30.83 11.36
C ASN A 321 59.50 31.90 10.46
N ILE A 322 59.49 33.18 10.85
CA ILE A 322 60.29 34.21 10.15
C ILE A 322 61.69 34.26 10.81
N PRO A 323 62.75 33.78 10.14
CA PRO A 323 64.12 34.00 10.60
C PRO A 323 64.52 35.47 10.39
N ASN A 324 65.07 36.10 11.44
CA ASN A 324 65.74 37.39 11.35
C ASN A 324 66.93 37.28 10.40
N VAL A 325 66.89 38.01 9.28
CA VAL A 325 68.07 38.24 8.44
C VAL A 325 68.49 39.69 8.66
N GLU A 326 69.62 39.85 9.35
CA GLU A 326 70.30 41.10 9.59
C GLU A 326 70.83 41.72 8.29
N ASN A 327 70.84 43.06 8.32
CA ASN A 327 71.27 43.98 7.29
C ASN A 327 72.74 43.79 6.86
N ASN A 328 73.00 43.98 5.56
CA ASN A 328 74.29 44.48 5.08
C ASN A 328 74.10 45.57 4.02
N GLN A 329 74.24 46.81 4.51
CA GLN A 329 75.13 47.89 4.03
C GLN A 329 75.06 48.48 2.59
N ASN A 330 75.01 49.83 2.62
CA ASN A 330 75.55 50.87 1.72
C ASN A 330 74.69 51.21 0.49
N ILE A 331 74.44 52.46 0.08
CA ILE A 331 75.27 53.69 -0.09
C ILE A 331 74.25 54.88 -0.12
N ASN A 332 74.39 56.03 0.56
CA ASN A 332 75.34 57.15 0.36
C ASN A 332 75.22 58.14 1.53
#